data_AF-A0A7W1LXT5-F1
#
_entry.id   AF-A0A7W1LXT5-F1
#
_cell.length_a   1.000
_cell.length_b   1.000
_cell.length_c   1.000
_cell.angle_alpha   90.00
_cell.angle_beta   90.00
_cell.angle_gamma   90.00
#
_symmetry.space_group_name_H-M   'P 1'
#
loop_
_entity.id
_entity.type
_entity.pdbx_description
1 polymer ?
#
loop_
_entity_poly.entity_id
_entity_poly.type
_entity_poly.pdbx_seq_one_letter_code
_entity_poly.pdbx_strand_id
1 'polypeptide(L)'
;MAKKKTKRTYRLRNWKQYNAALVQRGSLTVWVSAETIAAWNNPERTGRRGKPSTYTDAVILCMASLQEIYHLPLRATEGLLWSVIKMLGVAFRTLFLSRNRRRLIR
;
A
#
# COMPACT_ATOMS: atom_id res chain seq x y z
N MET A 1 -38.72 2.59 -49.61
CA MET A 1 -38.24 1.36 -48.93
C MET A 1 -37.11 1.72 -47.98
N ALA A 2 -37.26 1.47 -46.67
CA ALA A 2 -36.27 1.88 -45.66
C ALA A 2 -35.06 0.94 -45.66
N LYS A 3 -33.85 1.50 -45.78
CA LYS A 3 -32.58 0.75 -45.87
C LYS A 3 -32.18 0.23 -44.47
N LYS A 4 -32.22 -1.08 -44.27
CA LYS A 4 -31.84 -1.74 -43.00
C LYS A 4 -30.34 -1.58 -42.74
N LYS A 5 -29.95 -0.84 -41.70
CA LYS A 5 -28.54 -0.70 -41.29
C LYS A 5 -28.02 -2.05 -40.77
N THR A 6 -27.02 -2.61 -41.43
CA THR A 6 -26.32 -3.81 -40.97
C THR A 6 -25.36 -3.45 -39.83
N LYS A 7 -25.50 -4.11 -38.68
CA LYS A 7 -24.57 -3.96 -37.55
C LYS A 7 -23.21 -4.53 -37.96
N ARG A 8 -22.17 -3.69 -37.96
CA ARG A 8 -20.78 -4.14 -38.13
C ARG A 8 -20.35 -4.88 -36.87
N THR A 9 -20.06 -6.17 -36.99
CA THR A 9 -19.47 -6.98 -35.92
C THR A 9 -17.97 -6.71 -35.87
N TYR A 10 -17.51 -6.00 -34.85
CA TYR A 10 -16.08 -5.74 -34.65
C TYR A 10 -15.46 -6.87 -33.81
N ARG A 11 -14.43 -7.53 -34.34
CA ARG A 11 -13.73 -8.63 -33.64
C ARG A 11 -12.45 -8.06 -33.01
N LEU A 12 -12.44 -7.88 -31.70
CA LEU A 12 -11.29 -7.37 -30.95
C LEU A 12 -10.14 -8.40 -30.98
N ARG A 13 -9.14 -8.19 -31.86
CA ARG A 13 -7.96 -9.07 -32.00
C ARG A 13 -6.93 -8.90 -30.87
N ASN A 14 -6.99 -7.78 -30.15
CA ASN A 14 -6.00 -7.38 -29.14
C ASN A 14 -6.43 -7.67 -27.69
N TRP A 15 -7.51 -8.44 -27.46
CA TRP A 15 -8.04 -8.71 -26.12
C TRP A 15 -6.99 -9.19 -25.13
N LYS A 16 -6.08 -10.07 -25.57
CA LYS A 16 -5.00 -10.61 -24.72
C LYS A 16 -4.03 -9.52 -24.25
N GLN A 17 -3.66 -8.60 -25.13
CA GLN A 17 -2.76 -7.48 -24.78
C GLN A 17 -3.47 -6.47 -23.88
N TYR A 18 -4.73 -6.17 -24.17
CA TYR A 18 -5.54 -5.28 -23.34
C TYR A 18 -5.68 -5.83 -21.91
N ASN A 19 -6.00 -7.12 -21.79
CA ASN A 19 -6.11 -7.77 -20.48
C ASN A 19 -4.79 -7.80 -19.72
N ALA A 20 -3.66 -8.07 -20.40
CA ALA A 20 -2.34 -8.03 -19.77
C ALA A 20 -2.02 -6.63 -19.22
N ALA A 21 -2.34 -5.57 -19.96
CA ALA A 21 -2.17 -4.19 -19.51
C ALA A 21 -3.06 -3.85 -18.30
N LEU A 22 -4.30 -4.37 -18.24
CA LEU A 22 -5.18 -4.21 -17.09
C LEU A 22 -4.61 -4.86 -15.82
N VAL A 23 -4.09 -6.09 -15.94
CA VAL A 23 -3.43 -6.79 -14.82
C VAL A 23 -2.19 -6.04 -14.38
N GLN A 24 -1.36 -5.59 -15.32
CA GLN A 24 -0.14 -4.85 -15.03
C GLN A 24 -0.43 -3.52 -14.31
N ARG A 25 -1.58 -2.87 -14.62
CA ARG A 25 -2.02 -1.67 -13.91
C ARG A 25 -2.32 -1.90 -12.43
N GLY A 26 -2.79 -3.10 -12.08
CA GLY A 26 -3.01 -3.52 -10.69
C GLY A 26 -1.78 -4.14 -10.03
N SER A 27 -0.70 -4.37 -10.78
CA SER A 27 0.53 -4.94 -10.25
C SER A 27 1.27 -3.89 -9.42
N LEU A 28 1.44 -4.19 -8.13
CA LEU A 28 2.14 -3.32 -7.20
C LEU A 28 3.64 -3.59 -7.26
N THR A 29 4.43 -2.60 -7.68
CA THR A 29 5.90 -2.64 -7.57
C THR A 29 6.32 -1.62 -6.52
N VAL A 30 6.94 -2.08 -5.42
CA VAL A 30 7.37 -1.21 -4.32
C VAL A 30 8.90 -1.13 -4.28
N TRP A 31 9.43 0.08 -4.43
CA TRP A 31 10.85 0.37 -4.24
C TRP A 31 11.04 1.00 -2.87
N VAL A 32 11.82 0.35 -2.01
CA VAL A 32 12.13 0.87 -0.67
C VAL A 32 13.64 0.90 -0.50
N SER A 33 14.21 2.04 -0.09
CA SER A 33 15.64 2.12 0.17
C SER A 33 16.00 1.37 1.45
N ALA A 34 17.19 0.77 1.49
CA ALA A 34 17.68 0.04 2.66
C ALA A 34 17.78 0.94 3.91
N GLU A 35 18.15 2.21 3.72
CA GLU A 35 18.17 3.22 4.78
C GLU A 35 16.78 3.45 5.37
N THR A 36 15.75 3.49 4.53
CA THR A 36 14.36 3.64 4.95
C THR A 36 13.92 2.44 5.79
N ILE A 37 14.26 1.23 5.34
CA ILE A 37 13.98 -0.01 6.08
C ILE A 37 14.67 0.00 7.46
N ALA A 38 15.94 0.43 7.52
CA ALA A 38 16.68 0.53 8.76
C ALA A 38 16.07 1.56 9.72
N ALA A 39 15.62 2.70 9.18
CA ALA A 39 14.98 3.77 9.92
C ALA A 39 13.54 3.45 10.35
N TRP A 40 12.93 2.34 9.92
CA TRP A 40 11.55 2.02 10.28
C TRP A 40 11.38 1.53 11.73
N ASN A 41 12.42 0.92 12.31
CA ASN A 41 12.42 0.57 13.71
C ASN A 41 12.86 1.77 14.54
N ASN A 42 12.09 2.10 15.59
CA ASN A 42 12.53 3.11 16.55
C ASN A 42 13.39 2.44 17.64
N PRO A 43 14.70 2.70 17.72
CA PRO A 43 15.54 2.17 18.79
C PRO A 43 15.29 2.87 20.13
N GLU A 44 14.70 4.08 20.12
CA GLU A 44 14.59 4.90 21.32
C GLU A 44 13.36 4.54 22.17
N ARG A 45 13.62 3.83 23.27
CA ARG A 45 12.69 3.82 24.41
C ARG A 45 12.75 5.18 25.09
N THR A 46 11.88 6.09 24.66
CA THR A 46 11.61 7.31 25.42
C THR A 46 11.08 6.87 26.79
N GLY A 47 11.90 6.98 27.85
CA GLY A 47 11.59 6.59 29.23
C GLY A 47 10.42 7.37 29.88
N ARG A 48 9.54 7.94 29.06
CA ARG A 48 8.34 8.67 29.44
C ARG A 48 7.21 7.67 29.71
N ARG A 49 6.35 8.02 30.67
CA ARG A 49 5.18 7.21 31.06
C ARG A 49 4.22 7.09 29.86
N GLY A 50 4.02 5.88 29.35
CA GLY A 50 3.15 5.60 28.20
C GLY A 50 3.66 4.43 27.34
N LYS A 51 2.90 4.01 26.31
CA LYS A 51 3.38 2.99 25.36
C LYS A 51 4.56 3.58 24.56
N PRO A 52 5.75 2.95 24.57
CA PRO A 52 6.88 3.42 23.77
C PRO A 52 6.50 3.48 22.29
N SER A 53 7.03 4.47 21.57
CA SER A 53 6.81 4.55 20.12
C SER A 53 7.61 3.45 19.45
N THR A 54 6.98 2.31 19.15
CA THR A 54 7.62 1.22 18.41
C THR A 54 8.00 1.64 16.98
N TYR A 55 7.44 2.73 16.48
CA TYR A 55 7.58 3.20 15.10
C TYR A 55 8.22 4.58 15.05
N THR A 56 8.93 4.82 13.95
CA THR A 56 9.40 6.13 13.52
C THR A 56 8.33 6.86 12.72
N ASP A 57 8.42 8.19 12.67
CA ASP A 57 7.47 9.04 11.95
C ASP A 57 7.46 8.74 10.44
N ALA A 58 8.58 8.24 9.90
CA ALA A 58 8.70 7.80 8.50
C ALA A 58 7.75 6.64 8.15
N VAL A 59 7.63 5.63 9.04
CA VAL A 59 6.69 4.51 8.83
C VAL A 59 5.24 4.99 8.91
N ILE A 60 4.97 5.88 9.86
CA ILE A 60 3.64 6.43 10.10
C ILE A 60 3.19 7.22 8.86
N LEU A 61 4.07 8.06 8.31
CA LEU A 61 3.81 8.80 7.07
C LEU A 61 3.61 7.86 5.88
N CYS A 62 4.48 6.86 5.70
CA CYS A 62 4.35 5.87 4.63
C CYS A 62 3.01 5.14 4.69
N MET A 63 2.58 4.71 5.88
CA MET A 63 1.29 4.07 6.07
C MET A 63 0.13 5.03 5.77
N ALA A 64 0.21 6.28 6.22
CA ALA A 64 -0.82 7.29 5.92
C ALA A 64 -0.93 7.54 4.41
N SER A 65 0.20 7.64 3.70
CA SER A 65 0.22 7.78 2.24
C SER A 65 -0.44 6.57 1.55
N LEU A 66 -0.12 5.34 1.97
CA LEU A 66 -0.77 4.14 1.43
C LEU A 66 -2.27 4.11 1.72
N GLN A 67 -2.66 4.59 2.91
CA GLN A 67 -4.06 4.69 3.29
C GLN A 67 -4.83 5.65 2.37
N GLU A 68 -4.26 6.82 2.07
CA GLU A 68 -4.87 7.81 1.19
C GLU A 68 -4.87 7.39 -0.27
N ILE A 69 -3.76 6.84 -0.79
CA ILE A 69 -3.64 6.43 -2.21
C ILE A 69 -4.60 5.28 -2.54
N TYR A 70 -4.73 4.31 -1.63
CA TYR A 70 -5.56 3.12 -1.86
C TYR A 70 -6.93 3.20 -1.17
N HIS A 71 -7.23 4.30 -0.49
CA HIS A 71 -8.46 4.51 0.29
C HIS A 71 -8.80 3.33 1.22
N LEU A 72 -7.78 2.76 1.87
CA LEU A 72 -7.92 1.57 2.71
C LEU A 72 -8.28 1.95 4.16
N PRO A 73 -9.06 1.13 4.89
CA PRO A 73 -9.18 1.28 6.33
C PRO A 73 -7.86 0.90 7.01
N LEU A 74 -7.57 1.49 8.18
CA LEU A 74 -6.31 1.28 8.91
C LEU A 74 -5.88 -0.19 9.03
N ARG A 75 -6.82 -1.10 9.33
CA ARG A 75 -6.53 -2.54 9.44
C ARG A 75 -6.13 -3.20 8.13
N ALA A 76 -6.72 -2.76 7.01
CA ALA A 76 -6.33 -3.24 5.68
C ALA A 76 -4.96 -2.68 5.29
N THR A 77 -4.67 -1.41 5.61
CA THR A 77 -3.35 -0.81 5.38
C THR A 77 -2.25 -1.49 6.20
N GLU A 78 -2.54 -1.85 7.46
CA GLU A 78 -1.64 -2.68 8.28
C GLU A 78 -1.34 -4.01 7.57
N GLY A 79 -2.36 -4.71 7.09
CA GLY A 79 -2.19 -5.98 6.36
C GLY A 79 -1.39 -5.82 5.05
N LEU A 80 -1.63 -4.74 4.30
CA LEU A 80 -0.88 -4.44 3.08
C LEU A 80 0.59 -4.15 3.39
N LEU A 81 0.87 -3.36 4.42
CA LEU A 81 2.24 -3.08 4.85
C LEU A 81 2.97 -4.35 5.28
N TRP A 82 2.30 -5.25 6.00
CA TRP A 82 2.84 -6.56 6.35
C TRP A 82 3.18 -7.42 5.13
N SER A 83 2.33 -7.41 4.11
CA SER A 83 2.58 -8.12 2.85
C SER A 83 3.81 -7.57 2.14
N VAL A 84 3.95 -6.24 2.08
CA VAL A 84 5.13 -5.57 1.49
C VAL A 84 6.40 -5.91 2.27
N ILE A 85 6.39 -5.83 3.60
CA ILE A 85 7.54 -6.18 4.44
C ILE A 85 7.96 -7.64 4.24
N LYS A 86 6.99 -8.55 4.15
CA LYS A 86 7.24 -9.97 3.85
C LYS A 86 7.89 -10.13 2.48
N MET A 87 7.43 -9.38 1.48
CA MET A 87 8.01 -9.39 0.13
C MET A 87 9.44 -8.85 0.10
N LEU A 88 9.75 -7.88 0.97
CA LEU A 88 11.10 -7.32 1.13
C LEU A 88 12.06 -8.22 1.93
N GLY A 89 11.57 -9.31 2.54
CA GLY A 89 12.40 -10.24 3.31
C GLY A 89 12.95 -9.65 4.63
N VAL A 90 12.33 -8.59 5.15
CA VAL A 90 12.83 -7.87 6.34
C VAL A 90 12.14 -8.40 7.60
N ALA A 91 12.92 -8.73 8.62
CA ALA A 91 12.40 -9.03 9.95
C ALA A 91 11.96 -7.74 10.66
N PHE A 92 10.65 -7.50 10.74
CA PHE A 92 10.09 -6.32 11.42
C PHE A 92 9.43 -6.70 12.75
N ARG A 93 9.68 -5.92 13.81
CA ARG A 93 9.07 -6.17 15.12
C ARG A 93 7.62 -5.67 15.12
N THR A 94 6.70 -6.62 14.99
CA THR A 94 5.23 -6.48 15.09
C THR A 94 4.65 -5.06 15.02
N LEU A 95 4.21 -4.65 13.81
CA LEU A 95 3.29 -3.54 13.57
C LEU A 95 1.91 -3.81 14.18
N PHE A 96 1.76 -3.60 15.48
CA PHE A 96 0.43 -3.35 16.07
C PHE A 96 0.26 -1.86 16.36
N LEU A 97 -0.34 -1.13 15.40
CA LEU A 97 -0.80 0.24 15.67
C LEU A 97 -2.10 0.13 16.47
N SER A 98 -1.95 0.22 17.79
CA SER A 98 -3.10 0.40 18.67
C SER A 98 -3.63 1.83 18.48
N ARG A 99 -4.80 1.93 17.83
CA ARG A 99 -5.90 2.93 17.82
C ARG A 99 -5.66 4.43 18.13
N ASN A 100 -4.46 4.92 18.43
CA ASN A 100 -4.22 6.32 18.69
C ASN A 100 -3.97 7.08 17.37
N ARG A 101 -5.06 7.37 16.65
CA ARG A 101 -5.08 8.33 15.52
C ARG A 101 -4.60 9.75 15.90
N ARG A 102 -4.46 10.04 17.20
CA ARG A 102 -4.09 11.35 17.73
C ARG A 102 -2.66 11.81 17.41
N ARG A 103 -1.78 10.92 16.94
CA ARG A 103 -0.42 11.31 16.51
C ARG A 103 -0.31 11.68 15.02
N LEU A 104 -1.33 11.40 14.21
CA LEU A 104 -1.30 11.58 12.76
C LEU A 104 -1.73 12.99 12.28
N ILE A 105 -2.22 13.84 13.19
CA ILE A 105 -2.80 15.16 12.86
C ILE A 105 -2.20 16.21 13.80
N ARG A 106 -0.89 16.43 13.72
CA ARG A 106 -0.23 17.54 14.41
C ARG A 106 0.77 18.21 13.51
#